data_AF-A0A832ET06-F1
#
_entry.id   AF-A0A832ET06-F1
#
_cell.length_a   1.000
_cell.length_b   1.000
_cell.length_c   1.000
_cell.angle_alpha   90.00
_cell.angle_beta   90.00
_cell.angle_gamma   90.00
#
_symmetry.space_group_name_H-M   'P 1'
#
loop_
_entity.id
_entity.type
_entity.pdbx_description
1 polymer ?
#
loop_
_entity_poly.entity_id
_entity_poly.type
_entity_poly.pdbx_seq_one_letter_code
_entity_poly.pdbx_strand_id
1 'polypeptide(L)'
;MTEALSHVEDLLAVLDEVTDGTAWLVGSSAGGGVALDAAIAAPERVAGLVLLAPAISGAPEPELDADTARFDRLLDQAIEAGDLDEQNRLETWLWLDGPAQPEGRVSGPARSLLLDMNRLRLGNAVPEDAGTSGTDA
;
A
#
# COMPACT_ATOMS: atom_id res chain seq x y z
N MET A 1 -10.56 13.09 23.08
CA MET A 1 -9.43 12.19 22.79
C MET A 1 -9.50 11.92 21.31
N THR A 2 -8.45 12.23 20.55
CA THR A 2 -8.29 11.68 19.20
C THR A 2 -7.90 10.22 19.40
N GLU A 3 -8.69 9.28 18.89
CA GLU A 3 -8.28 7.87 18.89
C GLU A 3 -7.04 7.69 18.02
N ALA A 4 -6.21 6.72 18.38
CA ALA A 4 -5.05 6.37 17.57
C ALA A 4 -5.55 5.70 16.27
N LEU A 5 -4.95 6.05 15.14
CA LEU A 5 -5.23 5.37 13.88
C LEU A 5 -4.86 3.89 14.00
N SER A 6 -5.72 2.99 13.53
CA SER A 6 -5.47 1.54 13.48
C SER A 6 -6.19 0.92 12.28
N HIS A 7 -5.43 0.44 11.31
CA HIS A 7 -6.00 -0.17 10.11
C HIS A 7 -6.76 -1.47 10.40
N VAL A 8 -6.36 -2.21 11.44
CA VAL A 8 -7.05 -3.43 11.86
C VAL A 8 -8.39 -3.07 12.51
N GLU A 9 -8.43 -2.10 13.41
CA GLU A 9 -9.69 -1.68 14.05
C GLU A 9 -10.66 -1.10 13.01
N ASP A 10 -10.15 -0.29 12.06
CA ASP A 10 -10.96 0.22 10.95
C ASP A 10 -11.53 -0.91 10.09
N LEU A 11 -10.72 -1.94 9.77
CA LEU A 11 -11.19 -3.10 9.01
C LEU A 11 -12.25 -3.89 9.79
N LEU A 12 -12.07 -4.11 11.10
CA LEU A 12 -13.05 -4.81 11.92
C LEU A 12 -14.36 -4.03 12.02
N ALA A 13 -14.30 -2.70 12.15
CA ALA A 13 -15.49 -1.84 12.12
C ALA A 13 -16.22 -1.94 10.78
N VAL A 14 -15.50 -2.03 9.65
CA VAL A 14 -16.13 -2.30 8.34
C VAL A 14 -16.81 -3.68 8.33
N LEU A 15 -16.18 -4.71 8.90
CA LEU A 15 -16.77 -6.04 8.96
C LEU A 15 -18.05 -6.06 9.80
N ASP A 16 -18.10 -5.30 10.90
CA ASP A 16 -19.30 -5.14 11.73
C ASP A 16 -20.50 -4.60 10.93
N GLU A 17 -20.25 -3.70 9.97
CA GLU A 17 -21.31 -3.08 9.17
C GLU A 17 -21.74 -3.92 7.95
N VAL A 18 -20.86 -4.77 7.43
CA VAL A 18 -21.11 -5.48 6.16
C VAL A 18 -21.52 -6.95 6.33
N THR A 19 -21.33 -7.56 7.50
CA THR A 19 -21.71 -8.95 7.76
C THR A 19 -21.87 -9.28 9.24
N ASP A 20 -22.92 -10.05 9.57
CA ASP A 20 -23.12 -10.62 10.92
C ASP A 20 -22.30 -11.92 11.15
N GLY A 21 -21.60 -12.40 10.11
CA GLY A 21 -20.85 -13.66 10.12
C GLY A 21 -19.35 -13.46 9.85
N THR A 22 -18.72 -14.49 9.29
CA THR A 22 -17.31 -14.42 8.88
C THR A 22 -17.16 -13.93 7.44
N ALA A 23 -16.02 -13.31 7.13
CA ALA A 23 -15.69 -12.83 5.79
C ALA A 23 -14.39 -13.45 5.25
N TRP A 24 -14.32 -13.63 3.94
CA TRP A 24 -13.04 -13.87 3.25
C TRP A 24 -12.36 -12.52 3.01
N LEU A 25 -11.11 -12.38 3.44
CA LEU A 25 -10.32 -11.18 3.18
C LEU A 25 -9.38 -11.41 2.00
N VAL A 26 -9.48 -10.56 0.99
CA VAL A 26 -8.61 -10.57 -0.19
C VAL A 26 -7.75 -9.31 -0.14
N GLY A 27 -6.44 -9.47 0.09
CA GLY A 27 -5.53 -8.35 0.35
C GLY A 27 -4.27 -8.42 -0.52
N SER A 28 -3.74 -7.26 -0.89
CA SER A 28 -2.48 -7.13 -1.62
C SER A 28 -1.55 -6.11 -0.95
N SER A 29 -0.24 -6.36 -0.98
CA SER A 29 0.77 -5.46 -0.38
C SER A 29 0.41 -5.12 1.08
N ALA A 30 0.41 -3.85 1.45
CA ALA A 30 0.00 -3.37 2.78
C ALA A 30 -1.38 -3.88 3.20
N GLY A 31 -2.35 -3.93 2.28
CA GLY A 31 -3.70 -4.46 2.58
C GLY A 31 -3.70 -5.97 2.86
N GLY A 32 -2.71 -6.71 2.35
CA GLY A 32 -2.47 -8.11 2.70
C GLY A 32 -1.94 -8.27 4.12
N GLY A 33 -1.06 -7.37 4.56
CA GLY A 33 -0.59 -7.30 5.95
C GLY A 33 -1.73 -7.02 6.92
N VAL A 34 -2.55 -5.99 6.64
CA VAL A 34 -3.73 -5.67 7.46
C VAL A 34 -4.72 -6.85 7.53
N ALA A 35 -4.95 -7.54 6.41
CA ALA A 35 -5.83 -8.72 6.39
C ALA A 35 -5.27 -9.88 7.24
N LEU A 36 -3.95 -10.09 7.21
CA LEU A 36 -3.28 -11.10 8.03
C LEU A 36 -3.37 -10.76 9.52
N ASP A 37 -3.07 -9.52 9.88
CA ASP A 37 -3.14 -9.04 11.27
C ASP A 37 -4.56 -9.13 11.82
N ALA A 38 -5.57 -8.76 11.02
CA ALA A 38 -6.97 -8.89 11.42
C ALA A 38 -7.38 -10.36 11.65
N ALA A 39 -6.87 -11.29 10.84
CA ALA A 39 -7.13 -12.72 11.04
C ALA A 39 -6.46 -13.28 12.30
N ILE A 40 -5.32 -12.73 12.71
CA ILE A 40 -4.65 -13.07 13.98
C ILE A 40 -5.42 -12.47 15.16
N ALA A 41 -5.83 -11.20 15.05
CA ALA A 41 -6.49 -10.47 16.12
C ALA A 41 -7.94 -10.92 16.39
N ALA A 42 -8.67 -11.30 15.33
CA ALA A 42 -10.08 -11.69 15.40
C ALA A 42 -10.37 -12.90 14.48
N PRO A 43 -9.78 -14.08 14.74
CA PRO A 43 -9.91 -15.26 13.87
C PRO A 43 -11.37 -15.72 13.70
N GLU A 44 -12.23 -15.47 14.69
CA GLU A 44 -13.66 -15.76 14.64
C GLU A 44 -14.44 -14.89 13.64
N ARG A 45 -13.83 -13.82 13.11
CA ARG A 45 -14.41 -12.92 12.10
C ARG A 45 -13.95 -13.25 10.68
N VAL A 46 -12.90 -14.06 10.52
CA VAL A 46 -12.26 -14.32 9.22
C VAL A 46 -12.47 -15.77 8.79
N ALA A 47 -13.17 -15.96 7.68
CA ALA A 47 -13.43 -17.28 7.09
C ALA A 47 -12.21 -17.85 6.33
N GLY A 48 -11.34 -16.97 5.84
CA GLY A 48 -10.17 -17.31 5.04
C GLY A 48 -9.49 -16.09 4.45
N LEU A 49 -8.27 -16.30 3.92
CA LEU A 49 -7.43 -15.28 3.34
C LEU A 49 -7.06 -15.62 1.89
N VAL A 50 -7.03 -14.60 1.02
CA VAL A 50 -6.39 -14.65 -0.29
C VAL A 50 -5.40 -13.48 -0.36
N LEU A 51 -4.11 -13.78 -0.35
CA LEU A 51 -3.05 -12.77 -0.25
C LEU A 51 -2.23 -12.68 -1.54
N LEU A 52 -2.05 -11.45 -2.04
CA LEU A 52 -1.30 -11.17 -3.27
C LEU A 52 -0.11 -10.25 -2.97
N ALA A 53 1.10 -10.84 -2.89
CA ALA A 53 2.32 -10.14 -2.48
C ALA A 53 2.11 -9.31 -1.18
N PRO A 54 1.66 -9.93 -0.08
CA PRO A 54 1.38 -9.20 1.16
C PRO A 54 2.67 -8.64 1.78
N ALA A 55 2.58 -7.45 2.37
CA ALA A 55 3.63 -6.90 3.22
C ALA A 55 3.55 -7.60 4.59
N ILE A 56 4.38 -8.64 4.78
CA ILE A 56 4.42 -9.43 6.01
C ILE A 56 5.59 -8.94 6.86
N SER A 57 5.33 -8.62 8.13
CA SER A 57 6.36 -8.26 9.11
C SER A 57 7.46 -9.32 9.17
N GLY A 58 8.74 -8.90 9.15
CA GLY A 58 9.88 -9.82 9.25
C GLY A 58 10.16 -10.66 8.00
N ALA A 59 9.42 -10.48 6.90
CA ALA A 59 9.77 -11.08 5.62
C ALA A 59 11.15 -10.56 5.15
N PRO A 60 11.96 -11.41 4.48
CA PRO A 60 13.22 -10.96 3.89
C PRO A 60 12.96 -9.97 2.76
N GLU A 61 13.94 -9.10 2.50
CA GLU A 61 13.90 -8.20 1.35
C GLU A 61 13.71 -8.97 0.03
N PRO A 62 12.84 -8.51 -0.87
CA PRO A 62 12.61 -9.18 -2.14
C PRO A 62 13.84 -9.06 -3.05
N GLU A 63 14.09 -10.11 -3.84
CA GLU A 63 15.03 -10.02 -4.95
C GLU A 63 14.41 -9.19 -6.09
N LEU A 64 15.01 -8.04 -6.38
CA LEU A 64 14.57 -7.14 -7.44
C LEU A 64 15.30 -7.40 -8.76
N ASP A 65 14.58 -7.33 -9.88
CA ASP A 65 15.22 -7.26 -11.19
C ASP A 65 15.96 -5.93 -11.40
N ALA A 66 16.78 -5.86 -12.45
CA ALA A 66 17.64 -4.70 -12.69
C ALA A 66 16.86 -3.39 -12.92
N ASP A 67 15.70 -3.47 -13.56
CA ASP A 67 14.88 -2.31 -13.86
C ASP A 67 14.17 -1.80 -12.60
N THR A 68 13.66 -2.71 -11.78
CA THR A 68 13.01 -2.42 -10.50
C THR A 68 14.02 -1.88 -9.50
N ALA A 69 15.21 -2.49 -9.38
CA ALA A 69 16.27 -1.98 -8.50
C ALA A 69 16.77 -0.59 -8.95
N ARG A 70 16.80 -0.30 -10.25
CA ARG A 70 17.09 1.06 -10.75
C ARG A 70 16.01 2.03 -10.35
N PHE A 71 14.75 1.63 -10.52
CA PHE A 71 13.60 2.45 -10.21
C PHE A 71 13.53 2.80 -8.73
N ASP A 72 13.74 1.81 -7.86
CA ASP A 72 13.84 1.93 -6.40
C ASP A 72 14.81 3.04 -5.99
N ARG A 73 16.04 3.00 -6.52
CA ARG A 73 17.04 4.05 -6.28
C ARG A 73 16.63 5.44 -6.75
N LEU A 74 15.88 5.56 -7.85
CA LEU A 74 15.40 6.87 -8.32
C LEU A 74 14.33 7.43 -7.37
N LEU A 75 13.43 6.56 -6.91
CA LEU A 75 12.37 6.95 -5.98
C LEU A 75 12.96 7.35 -4.63
N ASP A 76 13.90 6.58 -4.08
CA ASP A 76 14.62 6.92 -2.86
C ASP A 76 15.29 8.29 -2.95
N GLN A 77 15.97 8.57 -4.06
CA GLN A 77 16.63 9.87 -4.28
C GLN A 77 15.63 11.03 -4.30
N ALA A 78 14.45 10.85 -4.91
CA ALA A 78 13.41 11.87 -4.93
C ALA A 78 12.82 12.10 -3.52
N ILE A 79 12.59 11.02 -2.77
CA ILE A 79 12.10 11.08 -1.39
C ILE A 79 13.12 11.77 -0.47
N GLU A 80 14.39 11.37 -0.53
CA GLU A 80 15.47 11.97 0.26
C GLU A 80 15.66 13.46 -0.05
N ALA A 81 15.48 13.86 -1.32
CA ALA A 81 15.54 15.25 -1.74
C ALA A 81 14.29 16.06 -1.37
N GLY A 82 13.19 15.39 -0.97
CA GLY A 82 11.89 16.02 -0.76
C GLY A 82 11.27 16.58 -2.06
N ASP A 83 11.66 16.05 -3.22
CA ASP A 83 11.16 16.48 -4.51
C ASP A 83 9.82 15.80 -4.81
N LEU A 84 8.75 16.41 -4.31
CA LEU A 84 7.40 15.85 -4.44
C LEU A 84 6.90 15.79 -5.89
N ASP A 85 7.38 16.66 -6.78
CA ASP A 85 6.99 16.61 -8.19
C ASP A 85 7.70 15.44 -8.89
N GLU A 86 8.98 15.22 -8.60
CA GLU A 86 9.72 14.05 -9.12
C GLU A 86 9.19 12.74 -8.53
N GLN A 87 8.93 12.70 -7.23
CA GLN A 87 8.29 11.55 -6.58
C GLN A 87 6.93 11.24 -7.24
N ASN A 88 6.10 12.25 -7.48
CA ASN A 88 4.82 12.06 -8.15
C ASN A 88 4.98 11.51 -9.58
N ARG A 89 5.95 12.04 -10.34
CA ARG A 89 6.26 11.55 -11.69
C ARG A 89 6.69 10.09 -11.66
N LEU A 90 7.60 9.72 -10.74
CA LEU A 90 8.08 8.37 -10.56
C LEU A 90 6.95 7.43 -10.12
N GLU A 91 6.22 7.72 -9.04
CA GLU A 91 5.09 6.87 -8.61
C GLU A 91 4.05 6.69 -9.75
N THR A 92 3.83 7.73 -10.58
CA THR A 92 2.97 7.61 -11.76
C THR A 92 3.56 6.67 -12.83
N TRP A 93 4.87 6.68 -13.06
CA TRP A 93 5.56 5.69 -13.90
C TRP A 93 5.37 4.28 -13.33
N LEU A 94 5.68 4.07 -12.05
CA LEU A 94 5.58 2.77 -11.38
C LEU A 94 4.19 2.14 -11.56
N TRP A 95 3.14 2.89 -11.23
CA TRP A 95 1.78 2.34 -11.17
C TRP A 95 1.10 2.22 -12.52
N LEU A 96 1.36 3.12 -13.48
CA LEU A 96 0.70 3.07 -14.78
C LEU A 96 1.51 2.32 -15.83
N ASP A 97 2.82 2.55 -15.91
CA ASP A 97 3.64 1.98 -16.96
C ASP A 97 4.34 0.72 -16.49
N GLY A 98 4.84 0.70 -15.25
CA GLY A 98 5.71 -0.33 -14.70
C GLY A 98 7.20 0.01 -14.90
N PRO A 99 8.08 -0.35 -13.95
CA PRO A 99 9.45 0.14 -13.88
C PRO A 99 10.35 -0.35 -15.04
N ALA A 100 9.99 -1.49 -15.64
CA ALA A 100 10.65 -2.06 -16.81
C ALA A 100 10.07 -1.59 -18.16
N GLN A 101 9.04 -0.72 -18.14
CA GLN A 101 8.38 -0.23 -19.34
C GLN A 101 8.75 1.23 -19.63
N PRO A 102 8.62 1.70 -20.89
CA PRO A 102 8.82 3.11 -21.21
C PRO A 102 7.83 4.00 -20.43
N GLU A 103 8.34 5.11 -19.89
CA GLU A 103 7.50 6.13 -19.27
C GLU A 103 6.49 6.67 -20.28
N GLY A 104 5.22 6.78 -19.87
CA GLY A 104 4.14 7.22 -20.73
C GLY A 104 3.51 6.13 -21.61
N ARG A 105 3.86 4.85 -21.41
CA ARG A 105 3.17 3.69 -22.01
C ARG A 105 1.65 3.80 -21.86
N VAL A 106 1.19 4.21 -20.69
CA VAL A 106 -0.20 4.63 -20.42
C VAL A 106 -0.23 6.15 -20.42
N SER A 107 -1.06 6.74 -21.27
CA SER A 107 -1.13 8.20 -21.47
C SER A 107 -2.57 8.72 -21.41
N GLY A 108 -2.73 10.04 -21.55
CA GLY A 108 -4.03 10.68 -21.61
C GLY A 108 -4.71 10.85 -20.24
N PRO A 109 -6.05 10.85 -20.17
CA PRO A 109 -6.79 11.23 -18.97
C PRO A 109 -6.45 10.43 -17.72
N ALA A 110 -6.14 9.14 -17.84
CA ALA A 110 -5.75 8.29 -16.71
C ALA A 110 -4.45 8.77 -16.04
N ARG A 111 -3.47 9.19 -16.84
CA ARG A 111 -2.21 9.74 -16.32
C ARG A 111 -2.41 11.08 -15.65
N SER A 112 -3.17 11.97 -16.28
CA SER A 112 -3.49 13.27 -15.68
C SER A 112 -4.21 13.08 -14.34
N LEU A 113 -5.19 12.19 -14.29
CA LEU A 113 -5.92 11.89 -13.07
C LEU A 113 -5.00 11.33 -11.96
N LEU A 114 -4.11 10.39 -12.28
CA LEU A 114 -3.18 9.85 -11.29
C LEU A 114 -2.23 10.93 -10.75
N LEU A 115 -1.65 11.76 -11.62
CA LEU A 115 -0.77 12.85 -11.22
C LEU A 115 -1.48 13.85 -10.27
N ASP A 116 -2.74 14.17 -10.56
CA ASP A 116 -3.54 15.09 -9.73
C ASP A 116 -3.89 14.47 -8.38
N MET A 117 -4.36 13.23 -8.35
CA MET A 117 -4.68 12.51 -7.11
C MET A 117 -3.45 12.29 -6.24
N ASN A 118 -2.35 11.89 -6.85
CA ASN A 118 -1.14 11.55 -6.11
C ASN A 118 -0.43 12.79 -5.56
N ARG A 119 -0.52 13.94 -6.25
CA ARG A 119 -0.10 15.24 -5.69
C ARG A 119 -0.84 15.55 -4.38
N LEU A 120 -2.15 15.30 -4.31
CA LEU A 120 -2.92 15.50 -3.09
C LEU A 120 -2.49 14.53 -1.98
N ARG A 121 -2.26 13.25 -2.31
CA ARG A 121 -1.76 12.24 -1.36
C ARG A 121 -0.40 12.66 -0.79
N LEU A 122 0.56 13.02 -1.63
CA LEU A 122 1.90 13.42 -1.21
C LEU A 122 1.88 14.68 -0.34
N GLY A 123 1.02 15.65 -0.66
CA GLY A 123 0.85 16.87 0.15
C GLY A 123 0.18 16.65 1.52
N ASN A 124 -0.43 15.48 1.77
CA ASN A 124 -1.11 15.13 3.01
C ASN A 124 -0.57 13.84 3.63
N ALA A 125 0.62 13.39 3.23
CA ALA A 125 1.17 12.12 3.66
C ALA A 125 1.35 12.08 5.19
N VAL A 126 0.89 10.99 5.79
CA VAL A 126 1.25 10.58 7.15
C VAL A 126 2.42 9.59 7.07
N PRO A 127 3.17 9.37 8.16
CA PRO A 127 4.20 8.32 8.20
C PRO A 127 3.65 6.98 7.69
N GLU A 128 4.44 6.23 6.92
CA GLU A 128 3.98 4.96 6.32
C GLU A 128 3.63 3.89 7.35
N ASP A 129 4.20 3.96 8.55
CA ASP A 129 3.92 3.07 9.67
C ASP A 129 2.71 3.51 10.52
N ALA A 130 2.10 4.65 10.20
CA ALA A 130 0.94 5.14 10.93
C ALA A 130 -0.25 4.19 10.75
N GLY A 131 -0.78 3.67 11.86
CA GLY A 131 -1.93 2.76 11.83
C GLY A 131 -1.58 1.28 11.68
N THR A 132 -0.28 0.93 11.66
CA THR A 132 0.16 -0.46 11.71
C THR A 132 -0.22 -1.11 13.05
N SER A 133 -0.52 -2.40 13.03
CA SER A 133 -1.02 -3.12 14.22
C SER A 133 0.06 -3.42 15.27
N GLY A 134 1.35 -3.29 14.90
CA GLY A 134 2.48 -3.76 15.71
C GLY A 134 2.56 -5.29 15.86
N THR A 135 1.79 -6.04 15.06
CA THR A 135 1.79 -7.50 15.07
C THR A 135 2.98 -8.04 14.26
N ASP A 136 3.78 -8.88 14.90
CA ASP A 136 4.80 -9.69 14.23
C ASP A 136 4.13 -11.00 13.79
N ALA A 137 3.66 -11.02 12.53
CA ALA A 137 3.01 -12.17 11.90
C ALA A 137 3.99 -13.25 11.44
#